data_AF-A0AAN9UGE0-F1
#
_entry.id   AF-A0AAN9UGE0-F1
#
_cell.length_a   1.000
_cell.length_b   1.000
_cell.length_c   1.000
_cell.angle_alpha   90.00
_cell.angle_beta   90.00
_cell.angle_gamma   90.00
#
_symmetry.space_group_name_H-M   'P 1'
#
loop_
_entity.id
_entity.type
_entity.pdbx_description
1 polymer ?
#
loop_
_entity_poly.entity_id
_entity_poly.type
_entity_poly.pdbx_seq_one_letter_code
_entity_poly.pdbx_strand_id
1 'polypeptide(L)'
;MSNSKLKLAQLTHTFHFPPRTTTRSYATAAAATGVPASQLLFGQPVHETHPHLLAPGELTPGITALEYHERRAALCHSLPPDSAVVLPSASVQYRSGAVFHAFRQESNFLYLTGFSEPDSIAVLRRTGDELSDYTFHLLCRPKDPRAEQWSGPWSGVDAARDVWNADTAGDIARVESLLADALRGVARIYTDAELARPPSDGGAPTRFGLLLRAAAPRAAVTAPLRPHVNNLRAIKSAAEVANMRRAGRDSGRALTEAMRRPWRYEKDLAAFLDYEYQRAGLDGSAYIPVVAGGRKATLIHYVQNSGAIDAEGNELVLVDAGGEYGTYIADITRTWPSGGRFSGPQRDLYEAVLRAQRSSVALCRASANLSLDQLNGITDAALRDQLRALGFDLRGDDMARLFPHHVGHYVGLDVHDTPGYPRTVPLRQGHCVTIEPGVYVPDEDRFPAHFRGLGIRIEDSICVGDEDPLVLTTEAVKEVVDIEALRE
;
A
#
# COMPACT_ATOMS: atom_id res chain seq x y z
N MET A 1 -36.31 -24.71 -7.34
CA MET A 1 -37.40 -24.05 -6.58
C MET A 1 -36.79 -23.75 -5.21
N SER A 2 -36.42 -22.54 -4.81
CA SER A 2 -37.07 -21.23 -4.92
C SER A 2 -36.05 -20.17 -5.36
N ASN A 3 -36.52 -19.22 -6.17
CA ASN A 3 -35.77 -18.15 -6.83
C ASN A 3 -36.01 -16.85 -6.03
N SER A 4 -35.03 -16.36 -5.28
CA SER A 4 -35.09 -15.03 -4.66
C SER A 4 -34.30 -14.03 -5.53
N LYS A 5 -35.01 -13.38 -6.44
CA LYS A 5 -34.53 -12.23 -7.21
C LYS A 5 -34.33 -11.04 -6.25
N LEU A 6 -33.10 -10.70 -5.88
CA LEU A 6 -32.80 -9.35 -5.41
C LEU A 6 -32.89 -8.39 -6.60
N LYS A 7 -33.83 -7.45 -6.54
CA LYS A 7 -33.90 -6.32 -7.45
C LYS A 7 -32.74 -5.37 -7.12
N LEU A 8 -31.82 -5.17 -8.06
CA LEU A 8 -30.96 -4.00 -8.09
C LEU A 8 -31.87 -2.78 -8.31
N ALA A 9 -32.21 -2.06 -7.25
CA ALA A 9 -32.80 -0.74 -7.36
C ALA A 9 -31.65 0.26 -7.51
N GLN A 10 -31.67 1.06 -8.59
CA GLN A 10 -30.88 2.29 -8.63
C GLN A 10 -31.37 3.19 -7.49
N LEU A 11 -30.64 3.20 -6.38
CA LEU A 11 -30.88 4.08 -5.25
C LEU A 11 -30.29 5.46 -5.61
N THR A 12 -31.15 6.40 -5.96
CA THR A 12 -30.80 7.83 -5.86
C THR A 12 -30.71 8.17 -4.38
N HIS A 13 -29.52 8.07 -3.78
CA HIS A 13 -29.32 8.41 -2.37
C HIS A 13 -29.58 9.92 -2.16
N THR A 14 -30.54 10.22 -1.30
CA THR A 14 -30.91 11.59 -0.92
C THR A 14 -30.62 11.78 0.57
N PHE A 15 -29.71 12.71 0.90
CA PHE A 15 -29.31 12.97 2.28
C PHE A 15 -30.26 13.94 2.96
N HIS A 16 -30.53 13.71 4.26
CA HIS A 16 -31.49 14.48 5.05
C HIS A 16 -30.76 15.32 6.11
N PHE A 17 -30.73 16.64 5.93
CA PHE A 17 -30.17 17.56 6.93
C PHE A 17 -31.28 18.13 7.84
N PRO A 18 -31.09 18.20 9.17
CA PRO A 18 -32.03 18.89 10.05
C PRO A 18 -31.92 20.42 9.90
N PRO A 19 -33.05 21.16 9.90
CA PRO A 19 -33.02 22.62 9.80
C PRO A 19 -32.49 23.25 11.10
N ARG A 20 -31.52 24.17 10.99
CA ARG A 20 -31.14 25.08 12.06
C ARG A 20 -32.03 26.33 12.01
N THR A 21 -33.01 26.43 12.90
CA THR A 21 -33.57 27.74 13.30
C THR A 21 -34.09 27.71 14.74
N THR A 22 -33.46 28.50 15.61
CA THR A 22 -34.09 29.03 16.81
C THR A 22 -35.06 30.13 16.41
N THR A 23 -36.34 29.81 16.30
CA THR A 23 -37.46 30.73 16.59
C THR A 23 -38.77 29.93 16.56
N ARG A 24 -39.57 30.07 17.61
CA ARG A 24 -40.89 29.44 17.73
C ARG A 24 -41.84 30.07 16.70
N SER A 25 -42.39 29.26 15.80
CA SER A 25 -43.77 29.43 15.30
C SER A 25 -44.30 28.10 14.75
N TYR A 26 -45.63 28.00 14.70
CA TYR A 26 -46.44 26.79 14.62
C TYR A 26 -46.17 25.86 13.43
N ALA A 27 -46.39 24.57 13.66
CA ALA A 27 -46.18 23.46 12.75
C ALA A 27 -46.81 23.64 11.35
N THR A 28 -45.96 23.56 10.33
CA THR A 28 -46.27 22.91 9.05
C THR A 28 -45.11 21.96 8.77
N ALA A 29 -45.41 20.76 8.27
CA ALA A 29 -44.41 19.74 7.96
C ALA A 29 -43.38 20.33 6.99
N ALA A 30 -42.18 20.62 7.49
CA ALA A 30 -41.06 21.04 6.66
C ALA A 30 -40.74 19.85 5.74
N ALA A 31 -41.04 20.00 4.45
CA ALA A 31 -40.57 19.07 3.44
C ALA A 31 -39.04 19.04 3.56
N ALA A 32 -38.48 17.89 3.94
CA ALA A 32 -37.05 17.66 3.85
C ALA A 32 -36.70 17.77 2.37
N THR A 33 -36.15 18.91 1.96
CA THR A 33 -35.59 19.09 0.63
C THR A 33 -34.33 18.24 0.58
N GLY A 34 -34.49 16.98 0.18
CA GLY A 34 -33.36 16.08 -0.01
C GLY A 34 -32.42 16.68 -1.04
N VAL A 35 -31.15 16.85 -0.67
CA VAL A 35 -30.10 17.28 -1.60
C VAL A 35 -29.58 16.02 -2.30
N PRO A 36 -29.57 15.97 -3.65
CA PRO A 36 -28.96 14.85 -4.36
C PRO A 36 -27.51 14.69 -3.96
N ALA A 37 -27.07 13.45 -3.70
CA ALA A 37 -25.69 13.14 -3.33
C ALA A 37 -24.66 13.72 -4.33
N SER A 38 -24.99 13.78 -5.62
CA SER A 38 -24.13 14.36 -6.67
C SER A 38 -23.89 15.86 -6.56
N GLN A 39 -24.69 16.57 -5.74
CA GLN A 39 -24.54 18.00 -5.46
C GLN A 39 -23.81 18.26 -4.13
N LEU A 40 -23.51 17.20 -3.37
CA LEU A 40 -22.72 17.29 -2.15
C LEU A 40 -21.24 17.11 -2.49
N LEU A 41 -20.40 17.81 -1.75
CA LEU A 41 -18.96 17.58 -1.76
C LEU A 41 -18.60 16.60 -0.64
N PHE A 42 -17.72 15.66 -0.90
CA PHE A 42 -17.23 14.69 0.09
C PHE A 42 -15.73 14.84 0.28
N GLY A 43 -15.20 14.42 1.43
CA GLY A 43 -13.76 14.53 1.72
C GLY A 43 -12.88 13.55 0.97
N GLN A 44 -13.48 12.61 0.26
CA GLN A 44 -12.84 11.73 -0.71
C GLN A 44 -13.80 11.45 -1.88
N PRO A 45 -13.31 10.91 -3.01
CA PRO A 45 -14.19 10.49 -4.11
C PRO A 45 -15.24 9.47 -3.66
N VAL A 46 -16.47 9.66 -4.14
CA VAL A 46 -17.58 8.68 -4.08
C VAL A 46 -18.19 8.56 -5.47
N HIS A 47 -18.87 7.44 -5.78
CA HIS A 47 -19.41 7.20 -7.12
C HIS A 47 -20.28 8.35 -7.65
N GLU A 48 -21.13 8.93 -6.81
CA GLU A 48 -22.08 9.98 -7.18
C GLU A 48 -21.41 11.28 -7.63
N THR A 49 -20.18 11.51 -7.19
CA THR A 49 -19.39 12.71 -7.55
C THR A 49 -18.25 12.38 -8.53
N HIS A 50 -17.74 11.15 -8.52
CA HIS A 50 -16.61 10.70 -9.31
C HIS A 50 -16.88 9.35 -10.00
N PRO A 51 -17.91 9.25 -10.87
CA PRO A 51 -18.26 7.99 -11.54
C PRO A 51 -17.20 7.51 -12.55
N HIS A 52 -16.22 8.36 -12.87
CA HIS A 52 -15.06 8.02 -13.69
C HIS A 52 -13.93 7.36 -12.89
N LEU A 53 -13.94 7.46 -11.56
CA LEU A 53 -12.97 6.81 -10.67
C LEU A 53 -13.55 5.56 -9.99
N LEU A 54 -14.84 5.61 -9.63
CA LEU A 54 -15.51 4.58 -8.82
C LEU A 54 -16.74 4.04 -9.54
N ALA A 55 -16.87 2.73 -9.59
CA ALA A 55 -18.09 2.05 -10.01
C ALA A 55 -19.17 2.12 -8.91
N PRO A 56 -20.47 1.92 -9.24
CA PRO A 56 -21.52 1.85 -8.25
C PRO A 56 -21.23 0.79 -7.17
N GLY A 57 -21.29 1.18 -5.89
CA GLY A 57 -21.04 0.30 -4.75
C GLY A 57 -19.57 0.21 -4.32
N GLU A 58 -18.64 0.85 -5.02
CA GLU A 58 -17.24 1.00 -4.60
C GLU A 58 -17.08 2.13 -3.56
N LEU A 59 -16.27 1.87 -2.52
CA LEU A 59 -15.85 2.91 -1.57
C LEU A 59 -14.47 3.48 -1.91
N THR A 60 -13.63 2.64 -2.52
CA THR A 60 -12.33 2.99 -3.09
C THR A 60 -12.20 2.27 -4.44
N PRO A 61 -11.31 2.71 -5.34
CA PRO A 61 -11.25 2.14 -6.69
C PRO A 61 -11.13 0.62 -6.66
N GLY A 62 -12.05 -0.09 -7.31
CA GLY A 62 -12.07 -1.55 -7.38
C GLY A 62 -12.58 -2.28 -6.12
N ILE A 63 -12.67 -1.63 -4.96
CA ILE A 63 -13.06 -2.29 -3.70
C ILE A 63 -14.47 -1.84 -3.27
N THR A 64 -15.37 -2.82 -3.18
CA THR A 64 -16.78 -2.58 -2.85
C THR A 64 -17.02 -2.39 -1.36
N ALA A 65 -18.11 -1.71 -1.02
CA ALA A 65 -18.58 -1.60 0.35
C ALA A 65 -18.87 -2.97 0.99
N LEU A 66 -19.26 -3.96 0.18
CA LEU A 66 -19.46 -5.34 0.61
C LEU A 66 -18.14 -6.00 1.00
N GLU A 67 -17.09 -5.84 0.20
CA GLU A 67 -15.78 -6.40 0.53
C GLU A 67 -15.21 -5.78 1.81
N TYR A 68 -15.40 -4.47 2.01
CA TYR A 68 -15.05 -3.83 3.28
C TYR A 68 -15.86 -4.40 4.47
N HIS A 69 -17.14 -4.70 4.29
CA HIS A 69 -17.94 -5.41 5.31
C HIS A 69 -17.37 -6.80 5.60
N GLU A 70 -17.05 -7.59 4.58
CA GLU A 70 -16.49 -8.94 4.71
C GLU A 70 -15.15 -8.94 5.47
N ARG A 71 -14.28 -7.95 5.21
CA ARG A 71 -13.01 -7.76 5.95
C ARG A 71 -13.27 -7.53 7.44
N ARG A 72 -14.21 -6.64 7.78
CA ARG A 72 -14.59 -6.35 9.18
C ARG A 72 -15.21 -7.58 9.85
N ALA A 73 -16.11 -8.27 9.16
CA ALA A 73 -16.77 -9.49 9.63
C ALA A 73 -15.74 -10.59 9.94
N ALA A 74 -14.83 -10.89 9.00
CA ALA A 74 -13.77 -11.87 9.18
C ALA A 74 -12.83 -11.52 10.34
N LEU A 75 -12.43 -10.25 10.47
CA LEU A 75 -11.62 -9.79 11.58
C LEU A 75 -12.35 -10.01 12.91
N CYS A 76 -13.56 -9.48 13.08
CA CYS A 76 -14.31 -9.57 14.32
C CYS A 76 -14.62 -11.02 14.71
N HIS A 77 -14.97 -11.87 13.75
CA HIS A 77 -15.23 -13.28 13.99
C HIS A 77 -13.98 -14.05 14.47
N SER A 78 -12.79 -13.66 14.00
CA SER A 78 -11.51 -14.28 14.43
C SER A 78 -11.08 -13.92 15.86
N LEU A 79 -11.69 -12.89 16.46
CA LEU A 79 -11.37 -12.42 17.80
C LEU A 79 -12.23 -13.12 18.87
N PRO A 80 -11.75 -13.25 20.12
CA PRO A 80 -12.53 -13.82 21.21
C PRO A 80 -13.85 -13.04 21.44
N PRO A 81 -14.85 -13.67 22.08
CA PRO A 81 -16.04 -12.97 22.58
C PRO A 81 -15.68 -11.75 23.43
N ASP A 82 -16.60 -10.76 23.43
CA ASP A 82 -16.47 -9.47 24.14
C ASP A 82 -15.22 -8.67 23.75
N SER A 83 -14.78 -8.78 22.49
CA SER A 83 -13.65 -8.02 21.94
C SER A 83 -14.12 -6.83 21.11
N ALA A 84 -13.32 -5.76 21.14
CA ALA A 84 -13.44 -4.66 20.20
C ALA A 84 -12.09 -4.28 19.59
N VAL A 85 -12.13 -3.79 18.37
CA VAL A 85 -11.01 -3.18 17.66
C VAL A 85 -11.20 -1.67 17.69
N VAL A 86 -10.16 -0.91 18.05
CA VAL A 86 -10.19 0.56 18.01
C VAL A 86 -9.06 1.07 17.15
N LEU A 87 -9.42 1.81 16.10
CA LEU A 87 -8.52 2.27 15.04
C LEU A 87 -8.63 3.80 14.93
N PRO A 88 -7.66 4.58 15.44
CA PRO A 88 -7.54 5.97 15.07
C PRO A 88 -7.05 6.11 13.62
N SER A 89 -7.53 7.12 12.91
CA SER A 89 -7.01 7.50 11.59
C SER A 89 -5.56 7.97 11.68
N ALA A 90 -4.88 8.04 10.54
CA ALA A 90 -3.66 8.83 10.41
C ALA A 90 -3.93 10.31 10.70
N SER A 91 -2.85 11.01 11.02
CA SER A 91 -2.85 12.46 11.24
C SER A 91 -2.22 13.19 10.06
N VAL A 92 -2.70 14.39 9.76
CA VAL A 92 -2.10 15.26 8.74
C VAL A 92 -0.64 15.57 9.10
N GLN A 93 0.26 15.35 8.15
CA GLN A 93 1.69 15.66 8.29
C GLN A 93 2.01 17.02 7.65
N TYR A 94 2.83 17.82 8.32
CA TYR A 94 3.16 19.17 7.89
C TYR A 94 4.58 19.24 7.32
N ARG A 95 4.70 19.84 6.13
CA ARG A 95 5.97 20.08 5.46
C ARG A 95 6.69 21.30 6.01
N SER A 96 5.96 22.41 6.16
CA SER A 96 6.51 23.68 6.66
C SER A 96 5.41 24.58 7.18
N GLY A 97 5.43 24.89 8.48
CA GLY A 97 4.36 25.67 9.11
C GLY A 97 2.98 25.04 8.88
N ALA A 98 2.08 25.77 8.23
CA ALA A 98 0.73 25.32 7.90
C ALA A 98 0.61 24.58 6.55
N VAL A 99 1.71 24.40 5.80
CA VAL A 99 1.72 23.65 4.54
C VAL A 99 1.83 22.16 4.84
N PHE A 100 0.86 21.38 4.38
CA PHE A 100 0.77 19.93 4.62
C PHE A 100 1.31 19.10 3.44
N HIS A 101 1.69 17.86 3.75
CA HIS A 101 1.87 16.81 2.76
C HIS A 101 0.51 16.27 2.29
N ALA A 102 0.49 15.60 1.14
CA ALA A 102 -0.68 14.81 0.74
C ALA A 102 -1.04 13.82 1.86
N PHE A 103 -2.33 13.70 2.17
CA PHE A 103 -2.79 12.83 3.25
C PHE A 103 -2.72 11.37 2.80
N ARG A 104 -2.07 10.52 3.60
CA ARG A 104 -2.11 9.06 3.48
C ARG A 104 -2.70 8.49 4.76
N GLN A 105 -3.78 7.74 4.62
CA GLN A 105 -4.46 7.10 5.74
C GLN A 105 -3.58 6.03 6.41
N GLU A 106 -3.88 5.64 7.64
CA GLU A 106 -3.29 4.46 8.26
C GLU A 106 -3.83 3.19 7.57
N SER A 107 -2.94 2.27 7.17
CA SER A 107 -3.28 1.18 6.26
C SER A 107 -4.29 0.18 6.83
N ASN A 108 -4.25 -0.12 8.14
CA ASN A 108 -5.25 -1.01 8.75
C ASN A 108 -6.63 -0.32 8.89
N PHE A 109 -6.66 0.97 9.24
CA PHE A 109 -7.86 1.80 9.26
C PHE A 109 -8.49 1.82 7.86
N LEU A 110 -7.70 2.11 6.84
CA LEU A 110 -8.15 2.16 5.46
C LEU A 110 -8.64 0.80 4.98
N TYR A 111 -7.89 -0.28 5.24
CA TYR A 111 -8.23 -1.65 4.83
C TYR A 111 -9.59 -2.11 5.36
N LEU A 112 -9.95 -1.70 6.58
CA LEU A 112 -11.18 -2.11 7.25
C LEU A 112 -12.38 -1.18 6.98
N THR A 113 -12.13 0.06 6.53
CA THR A 113 -13.19 1.08 6.44
C THR A 113 -13.39 1.64 5.04
N GLY A 114 -12.33 1.78 4.24
CA GLY A 114 -12.36 2.56 2.99
C GLY A 114 -12.49 4.07 3.22
N PHE A 115 -12.39 4.53 4.48
CA PHE A 115 -12.52 5.95 4.85
C PHE A 115 -11.13 6.60 4.94
N SER A 116 -10.96 7.73 4.25
CA SER A 116 -9.66 8.35 3.96
C SER A 116 -9.62 9.83 4.38
N GLU A 117 -10.23 10.16 5.51
CA GLU A 117 -10.09 11.47 6.15
C GLU A 117 -9.36 11.35 7.50
N PRO A 118 -8.63 12.40 7.92
CA PRO A 118 -8.01 12.49 9.24
C PRO A 118 -9.06 12.71 10.33
N ASP A 119 -8.59 12.85 11.58
CA ASP A 119 -9.39 13.19 12.75
C ASP A 119 -10.61 12.27 12.92
N SER A 120 -10.39 10.96 12.75
CA SER A 120 -11.45 9.96 12.78
C SER A 120 -11.06 8.73 13.61
N ILE A 121 -12.05 8.03 14.18
CA ILE A 121 -11.86 6.78 14.92
C ILE A 121 -12.91 5.77 14.45
N ALA A 122 -12.45 4.59 14.05
CA ALA A 122 -13.30 3.44 13.81
C ALA A 122 -13.28 2.50 15.01
N VAL A 123 -14.45 1.97 15.38
CA VAL A 123 -14.61 0.93 16.40
C VAL A 123 -15.36 -0.24 15.79
N LEU A 124 -14.77 -1.44 15.83
CA LEU A 124 -15.43 -2.68 15.45
C LEU A 124 -15.67 -3.51 16.70
N ARG A 125 -16.92 -3.71 17.06
CA ARG A 125 -17.29 -4.48 18.26
C ARG A 125 -17.91 -5.80 17.85
N ARG A 126 -17.36 -6.93 18.32
CA ARG A 126 -18.02 -8.24 18.18
C ARG A 126 -19.28 -8.27 19.06
N THR A 127 -20.42 -8.70 18.51
CA THR A 127 -21.71 -8.72 19.21
C THR A 127 -22.30 -10.11 19.40
N GLY A 128 -21.75 -11.12 18.72
CA GLY A 128 -22.23 -12.49 18.73
C GLY A 128 -21.22 -13.44 18.10
N ASP A 129 -21.65 -14.66 17.78
CA ASP A 129 -20.77 -15.73 17.30
C ASP A 129 -20.84 -15.96 15.79
N GLU A 130 -21.87 -15.45 15.10
CA GLU A 130 -21.95 -15.54 13.66
C GLU A 130 -20.95 -14.59 12.97
N LEU A 131 -20.60 -14.88 11.71
CA LEU A 131 -19.59 -14.11 10.97
C LEU A 131 -19.89 -12.60 10.92
N SER A 132 -21.17 -12.25 10.72
CA SER A 132 -21.63 -10.85 10.62
C SER A 132 -22.07 -10.26 11.96
N ASP A 133 -21.89 -10.95 13.08
CA ASP A 133 -22.25 -10.45 14.41
C ASP A 133 -21.20 -9.46 14.94
N TYR A 134 -21.20 -8.26 14.35
CA TYR A 134 -20.42 -7.13 14.82
C TYR A 134 -21.16 -5.80 14.60
N THR A 135 -20.66 -4.73 15.22
CA THR A 135 -21.10 -3.36 14.98
C THR A 135 -19.91 -2.50 14.57
N PHE A 136 -20.08 -1.71 13.52
CA PHE A 136 -19.13 -0.72 13.03
C PHE A 136 -19.55 0.68 13.44
N HIS A 137 -18.75 1.30 14.32
CA HIS A 137 -18.86 2.71 14.65
C HIS A 137 -17.80 3.53 13.92
N LEU A 138 -18.19 4.66 13.32
CA LEU A 138 -17.27 5.61 12.70
C LEU A 138 -17.47 7.01 13.29
N LEU A 139 -16.48 7.47 14.05
CA LEU A 139 -16.43 8.84 14.58
C LEU A 139 -15.61 9.69 13.63
N CYS A 140 -16.20 10.77 13.11
CA CYS A 140 -15.55 11.66 12.15
C CYS A 140 -16.04 13.10 12.32
N ARG A 141 -15.47 14.04 11.57
CA ARG A 141 -15.89 15.44 11.61
C ARG A 141 -17.27 15.60 10.97
N PRO A 142 -18.21 16.33 11.59
CA PRO A 142 -19.44 16.72 10.92
C PRO A 142 -19.15 17.74 9.82
N LYS A 143 -20.09 17.91 8.88
CA LYS A 143 -20.05 18.99 7.90
C LYS A 143 -19.91 20.35 8.59
N ASP A 144 -18.94 21.15 8.17
CA ASP A 144 -18.73 22.53 8.63
C ASP A 144 -18.32 23.41 7.43
N PRO A 145 -19.25 24.19 6.84
CA PRO A 145 -18.96 25.02 5.67
C PRO A 145 -17.81 26.01 5.89
N ARG A 146 -17.63 26.50 7.12
CA ARG A 146 -16.55 27.44 7.43
C ARG A 146 -15.21 26.73 7.42
N ALA A 147 -15.10 25.56 8.03
CA ALA A 147 -13.84 24.81 8.05
C ALA A 147 -13.52 24.18 6.69
N GLU A 148 -14.54 23.71 5.96
CA GLU A 148 -14.41 23.14 4.62
C GLU A 148 -13.93 24.16 3.60
N GLN A 149 -14.26 25.44 3.77
CA GLN A 149 -13.70 26.52 2.95
C GLN A 149 -12.17 26.57 2.99
N TRP A 150 -11.55 26.17 4.11
CA TRP A 150 -10.09 26.18 4.27
C TRP A 150 -9.44 24.84 3.97
N SER A 151 -10.10 23.75 4.33
CA SER A 151 -9.48 22.42 4.35
C SER A 151 -9.98 21.49 3.24
N GLY A 152 -10.90 21.97 2.40
CA GLY A 152 -11.67 21.13 1.49
C GLY A 152 -12.86 20.47 2.18
N PRO A 153 -13.75 19.85 1.40
CA PRO A 153 -14.95 19.20 1.91
C PRO A 153 -14.62 18.05 2.87
N TRP A 154 -15.51 17.77 3.82
CA TRP A 154 -15.48 16.57 4.66
C TRP A 154 -16.71 15.73 4.39
N SER A 155 -16.68 14.41 4.54
CA SER A 155 -17.85 13.59 4.20
C SER A 155 -18.99 13.77 5.20
N GLY A 156 -18.68 13.95 6.48
CA GLY A 156 -19.69 14.17 7.52
C GLY A 156 -20.28 12.88 8.10
N VAL A 157 -20.98 13.03 9.21
CA VAL A 157 -21.54 11.93 10.01
C VAL A 157 -22.67 11.18 9.28
N ASP A 158 -23.46 11.87 8.46
CA ASP A 158 -24.55 11.23 7.71
C ASP A 158 -23.98 10.33 6.60
N ALA A 159 -23.00 10.83 5.85
CA ALA A 159 -22.32 10.05 4.81
C ALA A 159 -21.54 8.86 5.39
N ALA A 160 -20.94 9.01 6.58
CA ALA A 160 -20.32 7.89 7.30
C ALA A 160 -21.26 6.69 7.48
N ARG A 161 -22.58 6.93 7.62
CA ARG A 161 -23.59 5.86 7.68
C ARG A 161 -24.01 5.41 6.29
N ASP A 162 -24.42 6.35 5.44
CA ASP A 162 -25.10 6.01 4.19
C ASP A 162 -24.15 5.53 3.08
N VAL A 163 -22.87 5.94 3.11
CA VAL A 163 -21.85 5.57 2.12
C VAL A 163 -20.91 4.50 2.70
N TRP A 164 -20.30 4.76 3.87
CA TRP A 164 -19.35 3.81 4.46
C TRP A 164 -19.99 2.67 5.27
N ASN A 165 -21.33 2.65 5.36
CA ASN A 165 -22.09 1.62 6.07
C ASN A 165 -21.68 1.47 7.54
N ALA A 166 -21.37 2.58 8.21
CA ALA A 166 -21.25 2.57 9.67
C ALA A 166 -22.64 2.38 10.30
N ASP A 167 -22.79 1.34 11.12
CA ASP A 167 -24.02 1.10 11.89
C ASP A 167 -24.33 2.28 12.82
N THR A 168 -23.28 2.95 13.30
CA THR A 168 -23.39 4.20 14.05
C THR A 168 -22.27 5.14 13.65
N ALA A 169 -22.60 6.38 13.33
CA ALA A 169 -21.62 7.44 13.17
C ALA A 169 -21.87 8.60 14.14
N GLY A 170 -20.82 9.34 14.49
CA GLY A 170 -20.94 10.49 15.37
C GLY A 170 -19.79 11.49 15.25
N ASP A 171 -20.02 12.67 15.79
CA ASP A 171 -19.03 13.76 15.81
C ASP A 171 -17.83 13.36 16.67
N ILE A 172 -16.63 13.36 16.07
CA ILE A 172 -15.37 13.09 16.76
C ILE A 172 -15.12 14.04 17.94
N ALA A 173 -15.67 15.25 17.95
CA ALA A 173 -15.58 16.16 19.09
C ALA A 173 -16.26 15.59 20.35
N ARG A 174 -17.16 14.61 20.20
CA ARG A 174 -17.85 13.89 21.29
C ARG A 174 -17.22 12.54 21.62
N VAL A 175 -15.97 12.31 21.18
CA VAL A 175 -15.27 11.02 21.27
C VAL A 175 -15.33 10.39 22.66
N GLU A 176 -15.18 11.17 23.74
CA GLU A 176 -15.21 10.63 25.10
C GLU A 176 -16.51 9.84 25.40
N SER A 177 -17.66 10.45 25.10
CA SER A 177 -18.96 9.81 25.31
C SER A 177 -19.23 8.67 24.33
N LEU A 178 -18.94 8.87 23.05
CA LEU A 178 -19.29 7.91 22.00
C LEU A 178 -18.39 6.67 22.04
N LEU A 179 -17.12 6.84 22.35
CA LEU A 179 -16.18 5.73 22.52
C LEU A 179 -16.54 4.90 23.76
N ALA A 180 -16.92 5.54 24.87
CA ALA A 180 -17.38 4.84 26.08
C ALA A 180 -18.65 4.02 25.81
N ASP A 181 -19.59 4.56 25.03
CA ASP A 181 -20.80 3.83 24.62
C ASP A 181 -20.49 2.65 23.70
N ALA A 182 -19.65 2.86 22.68
CA ALA A 182 -19.23 1.80 21.74
C ALA A 182 -18.50 0.65 22.47
N LEU A 183 -17.68 0.96 23.48
CA LEU A 183 -16.91 -0.01 24.24
C LEU A 183 -17.63 -0.57 25.47
N ARG A 184 -18.90 -0.24 25.67
CA ARG A 184 -19.65 -0.68 26.85
C ARG A 184 -19.75 -2.20 26.93
N GLY A 185 -19.18 -2.79 27.99
CA GLY A 185 -19.19 -4.24 28.22
C GLY A 185 -18.10 -5.00 27.48
N VAL A 186 -17.20 -4.31 26.77
CA VAL A 186 -16.03 -4.94 26.12
C VAL A 186 -15.05 -5.40 27.20
N ALA A 187 -14.58 -6.64 27.06
CA ALA A 187 -13.56 -7.23 27.93
C ALA A 187 -12.15 -7.08 27.37
N ARG A 188 -11.97 -7.03 26.03
CA ARG A 188 -10.65 -6.96 25.38
C ARG A 188 -10.63 -5.93 24.26
N ILE A 189 -9.58 -5.11 24.20
CA ILE A 189 -9.40 -4.11 23.14
C ILE A 189 -8.14 -4.43 22.33
N TYR A 190 -8.31 -4.52 21.02
CA TYR A 190 -7.26 -4.68 20.02
C TYR A 190 -6.99 -3.34 19.35
N THR A 191 -5.74 -2.87 19.41
CA THR A 191 -5.31 -1.62 18.76
C THR A 191 -3.80 -1.62 18.55
N ASP A 192 -3.35 -0.97 17.48
CA ASP A 192 -1.93 -0.68 17.24
C ASP A 192 -1.58 0.80 17.53
N ALA A 193 -2.55 1.57 18.04
CA ALA A 193 -2.33 2.97 18.39
C ALA A 193 -1.30 3.09 19.53
N GLU A 194 -0.45 4.12 19.44
CA GLU A 194 0.50 4.42 20.50
C GLU A 194 -0.24 4.87 21.76
N LEU A 195 -0.30 4.01 22.78
CA LEU A 195 -1.00 4.30 24.04
C LEU A 195 -0.10 4.93 25.10
N ALA A 196 1.22 4.75 24.98
CA ALA A 196 2.22 5.34 25.84
C ALA A 196 3.47 5.64 25.03
N ARG A 197 4.18 6.70 25.40
CA ARG A 197 5.46 7.06 24.79
C ARG A 197 6.50 5.95 24.99
N PRO A 198 7.56 5.91 24.18
CA PRO A 198 8.66 4.98 24.38
C PRO A 198 9.20 5.05 25.82
N PRO A 199 9.74 3.95 26.38
CA PRO A 199 10.35 3.97 27.71
C PRO A 199 11.46 5.02 27.84
N SER A 200 12.17 5.30 26.75
CA SER A 200 13.19 6.35 26.66
C SER A 200 12.65 7.77 26.87
N ASP A 201 11.35 7.99 26.70
CA ASP A 201 10.64 9.25 26.93
C ASP A 201 9.67 9.16 28.13
N GLY A 202 10.05 8.37 29.13
CA GLY A 202 9.36 8.26 30.42
C GLY A 202 8.10 7.39 30.43
N GLY A 203 7.71 6.79 29.30
CA GLY A 203 6.59 5.84 29.26
C GLY A 203 5.22 6.46 29.57
N ALA A 204 5.11 7.79 29.49
CA ALA A 204 3.87 8.48 29.84
C ALA A 204 2.73 8.11 28.86
N PRO A 205 1.49 7.92 29.36
CA PRO A 205 0.34 7.68 28.49
C PRO A 205 0.17 8.79 27.45
N THR A 206 -0.16 8.43 26.22
CA THR A 206 -0.54 9.39 25.18
C THR A 206 -1.96 9.91 25.45
N ARG A 207 -2.35 10.99 24.77
CA ARG A 207 -3.74 11.50 24.84
C ARG A 207 -4.75 10.42 24.45
N PHE A 208 -4.44 9.64 23.42
CA PHE A 208 -5.28 8.53 22.99
C PHE A 208 -5.30 7.37 24.01
N GLY A 209 -4.15 7.04 24.60
CA GLY A 209 -4.08 6.06 25.69
C GLY A 209 -4.93 6.43 26.91
N LEU A 210 -4.92 7.71 27.31
CA LEU A 210 -5.77 8.21 28.39
C LEU A 210 -7.26 8.14 28.03
N LEU A 211 -7.62 8.57 26.82
CA LEU A 211 -8.99 8.51 26.30
C LEU A 211 -9.53 7.07 26.29
N LEU A 212 -8.75 6.12 25.76
CA LEU A 212 -9.15 4.73 25.67
C LEU A 212 -9.32 4.08 27.05
N ARG A 213 -8.39 4.38 27.98
CA ARG A 213 -8.50 3.93 29.38
C ARG A 213 -9.73 4.51 30.08
N ALA A 214 -10.09 5.76 29.82
CA ALA A 214 -11.29 6.38 30.37
C ALA A 214 -12.57 5.77 29.79
N ALA A 215 -12.59 5.47 28.49
CA ALA A 215 -13.73 4.89 27.80
C ALA A 215 -14.01 3.42 28.20
N ALA A 216 -12.96 2.65 28.53
CA ALA A 216 -13.08 1.24 28.88
C ALA A 216 -12.20 0.85 30.08
N PRO A 217 -12.50 1.35 31.30
CA PRO A 217 -11.62 1.22 32.46
C PRO A 217 -11.46 -0.21 32.98
N ARG A 218 -12.35 -1.13 32.59
CA ARG A 218 -12.37 -2.54 33.01
C ARG A 218 -11.89 -3.51 31.93
N ALA A 219 -11.70 -3.05 30.69
CA ALA A 219 -11.22 -3.91 29.63
C ALA A 219 -9.73 -4.23 29.86
N ALA A 220 -9.32 -5.46 29.53
CA ALA A 220 -7.93 -5.76 29.28
C ALA A 220 -7.50 -4.96 28.04
N VAL A 221 -6.88 -3.81 28.28
CA VAL A 221 -6.40 -2.92 27.23
C VAL A 221 -5.17 -3.55 26.55
N THR A 222 -5.09 -3.43 25.21
CA THR A 222 -3.91 -3.61 24.34
C THR A 222 -3.42 -5.02 24.02
N ALA A 223 -4.28 -5.82 23.38
CA ALA A 223 -3.73 -6.83 22.48
C ALA A 223 -3.30 -6.16 21.16
N PRO A 224 -2.14 -6.50 20.59
CA PRO A 224 -1.72 -5.96 19.30
C PRO A 224 -2.73 -6.37 18.22
N LEU A 225 -3.19 -5.41 17.43
CA LEU A 225 -4.15 -5.67 16.36
C LEU A 225 -3.45 -6.21 15.11
N ARG A 226 -2.23 -5.72 14.85
CA ARG A 226 -1.46 -5.99 13.63
C ARG A 226 -1.38 -7.47 13.25
N PRO A 227 -1.09 -8.44 14.14
CA PRO A 227 -1.04 -9.86 13.74
C PRO A 227 -2.36 -10.38 13.15
N HIS A 228 -3.50 -9.89 13.65
CA HIS A 228 -4.82 -10.30 13.18
C HIS A 228 -5.14 -9.70 11.81
N VAL A 229 -4.88 -8.40 11.62
CA VAL A 229 -5.14 -7.73 10.33
C VAL A 229 -4.15 -8.20 9.26
N ASN A 230 -2.89 -8.48 9.62
CA ASN A 230 -1.90 -9.04 8.69
C ASN A 230 -2.35 -10.40 8.13
N ASN A 231 -3.00 -11.26 8.93
CA ASN A 231 -3.52 -12.54 8.42
C ASN A 231 -4.57 -12.36 7.31
N LEU A 232 -5.29 -11.24 7.31
CA LEU A 232 -6.23 -10.88 6.25
C LEU A 232 -5.48 -10.25 5.07
N ARG A 233 -4.72 -9.17 5.31
CA ARG A 233 -3.98 -8.42 4.27
C ARG A 233 -2.92 -9.24 3.52
N ALA A 234 -2.39 -10.29 4.12
CA ALA A 234 -1.37 -11.14 3.49
C ALA A 234 -1.93 -11.90 2.27
N ILE A 235 -3.23 -12.22 2.25
CA ILE A 235 -3.89 -12.92 1.16
C ILE A 235 -4.83 -11.94 0.46
N LYS A 236 -4.47 -11.54 -0.76
CA LYS A 236 -5.24 -10.56 -1.54
C LYS A 236 -6.51 -11.18 -2.12
N SER A 237 -7.60 -10.44 -2.07
CA SER A 237 -8.82 -10.73 -2.82
C SER A 237 -8.58 -10.56 -4.33
N ALA A 238 -9.51 -11.05 -5.15
CA ALA A 238 -9.43 -10.86 -6.60
C ALA A 238 -9.46 -9.37 -6.99
N ALA A 239 -10.19 -8.53 -6.25
CA ALA A 239 -10.26 -7.09 -6.49
C ALA A 239 -8.94 -6.40 -6.13
N GLU A 240 -8.32 -6.79 -5.02
CA GLU A 240 -7.00 -6.30 -4.62
C GLU A 240 -5.93 -6.67 -5.66
N VAL A 241 -5.91 -7.92 -6.14
CA VAL A 241 -5.00 -8.36 -7.21
C VAL A 241 -5.24 -7.58 -8.50
N ALA A 242 -6.51 -7.27 -8.84
CA ALA A 242 -6.82 -6.48 -10.03
C ALA A 242 -6.27 -5.05 -9.93
N ASN A 243 -6.37 -4.41 -8.77
CA ASN A 243 -5.78 -3.09 -8.51
C ASN A 243 -4.25 -3.14 -8.60
N MET A 244 -3.62 -4.10 -7.94
CA MET A 244 -2.16 -4.28 -7.99
C MET A 244 -1.67 -4.60 -9.42
N ARG A 245 -2.44 -5.38 -10.19
CA ARG A 245 -2.10 -5.65 -11.60
C ARG A 245 -2.18 -4.39 -12.45
N ARG A 246 -3.16 -3.52 -12.21
CA ARG A 246 -3.25 -2.22 -12.88
C ARG A 246 -2.07 -1.32 -12.52
N ALA A 247 -1.75 -1.20 -11.22
CA ALA A 247 -0.58 -0.47 -10.75
C ALA A 247 0.68 -0.98 -11.46
N GLY A 248 0.94 -2.30 -11.43
CA GLY A 248 2.13 -2.90 -12.05
C GLY A 248 2.18 -2.76 -13.57
N ARG A 249 1.04 -2.86 -14.26
CA ARG A 249 0.95 -2.64 -15.71
C ARG A 249 1.38 -1.24 -16.09
N ASP A 250 0.76 -0.25 -15.46
CA ASP A 250 0.90 1.14 -15.89
C ASP A 250 2.24 1.71 -15.38
N SER A 251 2.73 1.29 -14.21
CA SER A 251 4.11 1.56 -13.78
C SER A 251 5.15 0.92 -14.69
N GLY A 252 4.93 -0.34 -15.10
CA GLY A 252 5.87 -1.02 -15.99
C GLY A 252 5.95 -0.38 -17.37
N ARG A 253 4.83 0.12 -17.90
CA ARG A 253 4.82 0.92 -19.14
C ARG A 253 5.62 2.21 -19.01
N ALA A 254 5.49 2.92 -17.90
CA ALA A 254 6.24 4.15 -17.65
C ALA A 254 7.76 3.89 -17.56
N LEU A 255 8.18 2.80 -16.90
CA LEU A 255 9.59 2.38 -16.89
C LEU A 255 10.10 2.02 -18.29
N THR A 256 9.33 1.26 -19.07
CA THR A 256 9.69 0.93 -20.45
C THR A 256 9.79 2.19 -21.31
N GLU A 257 8.90 3.17 -21.14
CA GLU A 257 9.01 4.47 -21.82
C GLU A 257 10.23 5.27 -21.35
N ALA A 258 10.58 5.21 -20.07
CA ALA A 258 11.78 5.84 -19.55
C ALA A 258 13.05 5.27 -20.19
N MET A 259 13.10 3.95 -20.41
CA MET A 259 14.23 3.28 -21.09
C MET A 259 14.39 3.69 -22.56
N ARG A 260 13.33 4.13 -23.24
CA ARG A 260 13.39 4.63 -24.64
C ARG A 260 14.11 5.96 -24.78
N ARG A 261 14.39 6.65 -23.67
CA ARG A 261 14.87 8.04 -23.67
C ARG A 261 16.27 8.14 -23.08
N PRO A 262 17.16 8.98 -23.64
CA PRO A 262 18.38 9.35 -22.94
C PRO A 262 18.06 10.33 -21.81
N TRP A 263 18.72 10.15 -20.66
CA TRP A 263 18.57 11.02 -19.50
C TRP A 263 19.90 11.63 -19.12
N ARG A 264 19.90 12.93 -18.80
CA ARG A 264 21.11 13.65 -18.35
C ARG A 264 21.20 13.77 -16.83
N TYR A 265 20.06 13.77 -16.15
CA TYR A 265 19.97 13.94 -14.71
C TYR A 265 18.96 12.97 -14.10
N GLU A 266 19.29 12.42 -12.94
CA GLU A 266 18.45 11.46 -12.22
C GLU A 266 17.10 12.05 -11.80
N LYS A 267 17.09 13.31 -11.36
CA LYS A 267 15.88 14.04 -11.00
C LYS A 267 14.88 14.17 -12.15
N ASP A 268 15.36 14.31 -13.38
CA ASP A 268 14.49 14.51 -14.54
C ASP A 268 13.81 13.19 -14.91
N LEU A 269 14.54 12.08 -14.78
CA LEU A 269 14.00 10.73 -14.88
C LEU A 269 13.00 10.43 -13.76
N ALA A 270 13.30 10.78 -12.51
CA ALA A 270 12.37 10.62 -11.39
C ALA A 270 11.06 11.41 -11.61
N ALA A 271 11.17 12.69 -12.03
CA ALA A 271 10.01 13.53 -12.32
C ALA A 271 9.19 13.02 -13.52
N PHE A 272 9.87 12.45 -14.53
CA PHE A 272 9.21 11.83 -15.67
C PHE A 272 8.37 10.62 -15.27
N LEU A 273 8.89 9.74 -14.41
CA LEU A 273 8.15 8.58 -13.93
C LEU A 273 6.89 9.00 -13.17
N ASP A 274 7.01 9.96 -12.25
CA ASP A 274 5.85 10.46 -11.49
C ASP A 274 4.78 11.08 -12.40
N TYR A 275 5.19 11.85 -13.41
CA TYR A 275 4.30 12.38 -14.44
C TYR A 275 3.58 11.25 -15.22
N GLU A 276 4.33 10.24 -15.68
CA GLU A 276 3.75 9.13 -16.45
C GLU A 276 2.76 8.31 -15.63
N TYR A 277 3.03 8.08 -14.34
CA TYR A 277 2.10 7.42 -13.43
C TYR A 277 0.78 8.19 -13.36
N GLN A 278 0.82 9.48 -13.03
CA GLN A 278 -0.39 10.30 -12.92
C GLN A 278 -1.13 10.41 -14.26
N ARG A 279 -0.40 10.57 -15.36
CA ARG A 279 -0.98 10.61 -16.72
C ARG A 279 -1.71 9.31 -17.07
N ALA A 280 -1.20 8.17 -16.63
CA ALA A 280 -1.84 6.86 -16.84
C ALA A 280 -3.04 6.60 -15.90
N GLY A 281 -3.34 7.54 -14.99
CA GLY A 281 -4.43 7.41 -14.02
C GLY A 281 -4.07 6.60 -12.78
N LEU A 282 -2.77 6.53 -12.45
CA LEU A 282 -2.30 6.16 -11.12
C LEU A 282 -2.32 7.40 -10.20
N ASP A 283 -2.22 7.18 -8.89
CA ASP A 283 -2.27 8.23 -7.87
C ASP A 283 -0.92 8.99 -7.74
N GLY A 284 0.13 8.50 -8.39
CA GLY A 284 1.50 9.02 -8.36
C GLY A 284 2.51 7.95 -7.94
N SER A 285 3.70 8.38 -7.53
CA SER A 285 4.74 7.49 -7.00
C SER A 285 4.33 6.88 -5.65
N ALA A 286 4.44 5.57 -5.51
CA ALA A 286 4.11 4.83 -4.28
C ALA A 286 5.14 5.03 -3.15
N TYR A 287 6.39 5.31 -3.53
CA TYR A 287 7.51 5.56 -2.63
C TYR A 287 8.52 6.50 -3.31
N ILE A 288 9.48 7.00 -2.54
CA ILE A 288 10.55 7.83 -3.10
C ILE A 288 11.41 6.92 -3.99
N PRO A 289 11.48 7.16 -5.30
CA PRO A 289 12.18 6.26 -6.20
C PRO A 289 13.69 6.31 -5.95
N VAL A 290 14.39 5.21 -6.22
CA VAL A 290 15.84 5.21 -6.40
C VAL A 290 16.10 5.44 -7.88
N VAL A 291 16.91 6.45 -8.23
CA VAL A 291 17.37 6.68 -9.60
C VAL A 291 18.87 6.89 -9.56
N ALA A 292 19.63 5.84 -9.86
CA ALA A 292 21.07 5.77 -9.58
C ALA A 292 21.89 5.40 -10.82
N GLY A 293 22.59 6.40 -11.40
CA GLY A 293 23.55 6.21 -12.49
C GLY A 293 24.94 5.75 -12.01
N GLY A 294 25.53 4.78 -12.70
CA GLY A 294 26.88 4.27 -12.48
C GLY A 294 27.08 3.74 -11.05
N ARG A 295 28.21 4.08 -10.43
CA ARG A 295 28.58 3.55 -9.08
C ARG A 295 27.57 3.85 -7.98
N LYS A 296 26.69 4.84 -8.17
CA LYS A 296 25.63 5.18 -7.22
C LYS A 296 24.62 4.04 -7.08
N ALA A 297 24.48 3.20 -8.10
CA ALA A 297 23.65 1.99 -8.05
C ALA A 297 24.10 0.98 -6.98
N THR A 298 25.31 1.10 -6.43
CA THR A 298 25.77 0.26 -5.30
C THR A 298 25.25 0.73 -3.93
N LEU A 299 24.57 1.88 -3.87
CA LEU A 299 23.96 2.43 -2.66
C LEU A 299 22.47 2.05 -2.61
N ILE A 300 22.13 1.06 -1.79
CA ILE A 300 20.81 0.41 -1.77
C ILE A 300 19.63 1.39 -1.64
N HIS A 301 19.75 2.41 -0.79
CA HIS A 301 18.70 3.42 -0.55
C HIS A 301 19.06 4.80 -1.13
N TYR A 302 19.68 4.87 -2.32
CA TYR A 302 20.01 6.14 -2.97
C TYR A 302 18.76 6.88 -3.43
N VAL A 303 18.34 7.90 -2.69
CA VAL A 303 17.13 8.70 -3.00
C VAL A 303 17.42 10.18 -3.24
N GLN A 304 18.70 10.57 -3.24
CA GLN A 304 19.10 11.95 -3.50
C GLN A 304 18.81 12.38 -4.93
N ASN A 305 18.81 11.42 -5.89
CA ASN A 305 18.36 11.54 -7.27
C ASN A 305 18.77 12.87 -7.94
N SER A 306 19.99 13.33 -7.72
CA SER A 306 20.47 14.65 -8.14
C SER A 306 21.76 14.58 -8.93
N GLY A 307 22.31 13.38 -9.12
CA GLY A 307 23.48 13.15 -9.93
C GLY A 307 23.22 13.36 -11.42
N ALA A 308 24.30 13.68 -12.12
CA ALA A 308 24.34 13.55 -13.57
C ALA A 308 24.42 12.06 -13.94
N ILE A 309 23.78 11.74 -15.05
CA ILE A 309 23.95 10.47 -15.76
C ILE A 309 24.97 10.72 -16.88
N ASP A 310 25.88 9.78 -17.07
CA ASP A 310 26.95 9.88 -18.07
C ASP A 310 26.37 10.19 -19.46
N ALA A 311 26.85 11.28 -20.06
CA ALA A 311 26.38 11.71 -21.38
C ALA A 311 26.97 10.86 -22.51
N GLU A 312 28.10 10.19 -22.26
CA GLU A 312 28.71 9.29 -23.23
C GLU A 312 27.98 7.93 -23.27
N GLY A 313 27.10 7.65 -22.31
CA GLY A 313 26.28 6.45 -22.31
C GLY A 313 26.99 5.19 -21.82
N ASN A 314 28.11 5.32 -21.10
CA ASN A 314 28.97 4.20 -20.72
C ASN A 314 28.57 3.53 -19.40
N GLU A 315 27.58 4.05 -18.69
CA GLU A 315 27.14 3.53 -17.39
C GLU A 315 25.77 2.85 -17.45
N LEU A 316 25.46 2.06 -16.43
CA LEU A 316 24.10 1.59 -16.17
C LEU A 316 23.35 2.63 -15.33
N VAL A 317 22.03 2.65 -15.44
CA VAL A 317 21.13 3.34 -14.52
C VAL A 317 20.24 2.29 -13.88
N LEU A 318 20.26 2.22 -12.54
CA LEU A 318 19.34 1.43 -11.74
C LEU A 318 18.20 2.35 -11.30
N VAL A 319 16.96 1.95 -11.62
CA VAL A 319 15.76 2.64 -11.18
C VAL A 319 14.85 1.67 -10.46
N ASP A 320 14.58 1.98 -9.20
CA ASP A 320 13.58 1.34 -8.36
C ASP A 320 12.44 2.35 -8.15
N ALA A 321 11.30 2.07 -8.78
CA ALA A 321 10.16 2.95 -8.76
C ALA A 321 8.88 2.18 -9.08
N GLY A 322 7.80 2.57 -8.40
CA GLY A 322 6.48 2.04 -8.63
C GLY A 322 5.41 3.08 -8.36
N GLY A 323 4.25 2.91 -8.99
CA GLY A 323 3.09 3.76 -8.81
C GLY A 323 2.04 3.12 -7.91
N GLU A 324 1.13 3.95 -7.43
CA GLU A 324 -0.02 3.56 -6.60
C GLU A 324 -1.33 3.66 -7.40
N TYR A 325 -2.24 2.71 -7.24
CA TYR A 325 -3.60 2.81 -7.76
C TYR A 325 -4.61 2.36 -6.72
N GLY A 326 -5.50 3.28 -6.32
CA GLY A 326 -6.54 2.99 -5.36
C GLY A 326 -5.96 2.45 -4.06
N THR A 327 -4.83 3.02 -3.63
CA THR A 327 -4.05 2.66 -2.42
C THR A 327 -3.21 1.38 -2.49
N TYR A 328 -3.30 0.62 -3.58
CA TYR A 328 -2.45 -0.56 -3.82
C TYR A 328 -1.28 -0.19 -4.71
N ILE A 329 -0.10 -0.73 -4.40
CA ILE A 329 1.12 -0.33 -5.09
C ILE A 329 1.68 -1.45 -5.97
N ALA A 330 2.54 -1.04 -6.91
CA ALA A 330 3.53 -1.91 -7.52
C ALA A 330 4.94 -1.51 -7.04
N ASP A 331 5.84 -2.49 -7.03
CA ASP A 331 7.25 -2.32 -6.71
C ASP A 331 8.08 -2.96 -7.84
N ILE A 332 8.93 -2.15 -8.47
CA ILE A 332 9.64 -2.50 -9.70
C ILE A 332 11.02 -1.86 -9.70
N THR A 333 12.04 -2.71 -9.83
CA THR A 333 13.40 -2.29 -10.16
C THR A 333 13.81 -2.76 -11.55
N ARG A 334 14.39 -1.85 -12.33
CA ARG A 334 15.05 -2.16 -13.61
C ARG A 334 16.42 -1.49 -13.65
N THR A 335 17.36 -2.18 -14.29
CA THR A 335 18.70 -1.64 -14.58
C THR A 335 18.94 -1.69 -16.09
N TRP A 336 19.40 -0.60 -16.70
CA TRP A 336 19.65 -0.55 -18.14
C TRP A 336 20.81 0.39 -18.51
N PRO A 337 21.45 0.23 -19.67
CA PRO A 337 22.52 1.12 -20.13
C PRO A 337 21.99 2.52 -20.46
N SER A 338 22.62 3.55 -19.91
CA SER A 338 22.28 4.96 -20.22
C SER A 338 22.53 5.32 -21.68
N GLY A 339 23.39 4.57 -22.39
CA GLY A 339 23.63 4.66 -23.84
C GLY A 339 22.71 3.78 -24.71
N GLY A 340 21.91 2.89 -24.11
CA GLY A 340 20.99 2.00 -24.83
C GLY A 340 21.56 0.66 -25.29
N ARG A 341 22.86 0.40 -25.10
CA ARG A 341 23.49 -0.90 -25.34
C ARG A 341 24.37 -1.32 -24.17
N PHE A 342 24.28 -2.59 -23.79
CA PHE A 342 25.12 -3.14 -22.72
C PHE A 342 26.54 -3.36 -23.24
N SER A 343 27.55 -2.95 -22.47
CA SER A 343 28.90 -3.46 -22.67
C SER A 343 28.98 -4.95 -22.32
N GLY A 344 30.05 -5.64 -22.72
CA GLY A 344 30.25 -7.06 -22.37
C GLY A 344 30.09 -7.33 -20.87
N PRO A 345 30.88 -6.67 -19.99
CA PRO A 345 30.75 -6.85 -18.54
C PRO A 345 29.37 -6.47 -17.98
N GLN A 346 28.73 -5.42 -18.51
CA GLN A 346 27.39 -5.05 -18.06
C GLN A 346 26.37 -6.13 -18.41
N ARG A 347 26.42 -6.67 -19.63
CA ARG A 347 25.55 -7.77 -20.10
C ARG A 347 25.77 -9.02 -19.26
N ASP A 348 27.01 -9.43 -19.06
CA ASP A 348 27.36 -10.66 -18.33
C ASP A 348 26.80 -10.64 -16.90
N LEU A 349 27.00 -9.54 -16.17
CA LEU A 349 26.47 -9.39 -14.81
C LEU A 349 24.94 -9.25 -14.80
N TYR A 350 24.37 -8.51 -15.77
CA TYR A 350 22.92 -8.34 -15.88
C TYR A 350 22.21 -9.67 -16.09
N GLU A 351 22.70 -10.49 -17.03
CA GLU A 351 22.10 -11.78 -17.31
C GLU A 351 22.27 -12.77 -16.15
N ALA A 352 23.36 -12.68 -15.38
CA ALA A 352 23.51 -13.46 -14.16
C ALA A 352 22.38 -13.16 -13.14
N VAL A 353 22.08 -11.88 -12.91
CA VAL A 353 20.97 -11.46 -12.05
C VAL A 353 19.62 -11.88 -12.64
N LEU A 354 19.41 -11.68 -13.95
CA LEU A 354 18.18 -12.03 -14.65
C LEU A 354 17.87 -13.52 -14.58
N ARG A 355 18.88 -14.39 -14.76
CA ARG A 355 18.71 -15.85 -14.66
C ARG A 355 18.29 -16.28 -13.25
N ALA A 356 18.92 -15.70 -12.21
CA ALA A 356 18.51 -15.96 -10.83
C ALA A 356 17.08 -15.47 -10.57
N GLN A 357 16.75 -14.26 -11.02
CA GLN A 357 15.42 -13.67 -10.89
C GLN A 357 14.33 -14.54 -11.52
N ARG A 358 14.51 -14.95 -12.78
CA ARG A 358 13.55 -15.80 -13.50
C ARG A 358 13.33 -17.14 -12.81
N SER A 359 14.40 -17.73 -12.29
CA SER A 359 14.32 -19.01 -11.57
C SER A 359 13.48 -18.87 -10.30
N SER A 360 13.67 -17.78 -9.55
CA SER A 360 12.92 -17.52 -8.32
C SER A 360 11.47 -17.12 -8.57
N VAL A 361 11.19 -16.31 -9.61
CA VAL A 361 9.83 -15.99 -10.06
C VAL A 361 9.03 -17.26 -10.37
N ALA A 362 9.63 -18.21 -11.10
CA ALA A 362 8.97 -19.47 -11.47
C ALA A 362 8.58 -20.36 -10.26
N LEU A 363 9.18 -20.10 -9.10
CA LEU A 363 8.89 -20.81 -7.85
C LEU A 363 7.82 -20.11 -6.99
N CYS A 364 7.34 -18.93 -7.39
CA CYS A 364 6.28 -18.19 -6.68
C CYS A 364 4.88 -18.77 -6.96
N ARG A 365 4.68 -20.04 -6.61
CA ARG A 365 3.45 -20.81 -6.77
C ARG A 365 3.19 -21.65 -5.52
N ALA A 366 1.93 -21.82 -5.13
CA ALA A 366 1.56 -22.53 -3.91
C ALA A 366 2.02 -24.00 -3.94
N SER A 367 1.92 -24.64 -5.11
CA SER A 367 2.39 -26.01 -5.38
C SER A 367 3.89 -26.24 -5.14
N ALA A 368 4.73 -25.19 -5.16
CA ALA A 368 6.14 -25.31 -4.81
C ALA A 368 6.36 -25.51 -3.30
N ASN A 369 5.38 -25.11 -2.47
CA ASN A 369 5.42 -25.21 -1.01
C ASN A 369 6.70 -24.59 -0.40
N LEU A 370 7.11 -23.43 -0.94
CA LEU A 370 8.26 -22.67 -0.50
C LEU A 370 7.84 -21.40 0.24
N SER A 371 8.56 -21.05 1.29
CA SER A 371 8.46 -19.75 1.95
C SER A 371 9.37 -18.72 1.28
N LEU A 372 9.17 -17.44 1.60
CA LEU A 372 10.01 -16.37 1.06
C LEU A 372 11.47 -16.48 1.54
N ASP A 373 11.71 -16.96 2.76
CA ASP A 373 13.05 -17.25 3.28
C ASP A 373 13.73 -18.39 2.51
N GLN A 374 12.98 -19.42 2.11
CA GLN A 374 13.52 -20.51 1.31
C GLN A 374 13.86 -20.03 -0.11
N LEU A 375 13.01 -19.19 -0.72
CA LEU A 375 13.32 -18.54 -1.99
C LEU A 375 14.57 -17.67 -1.89
N ASN A 376 14.78 -16.98 -0.77
CA ASN A 376 16.00 -16.20 -0.54
C ASN A 376 17.25 -17.08 -0.60
N GLY A 377 17.24 -18.23 0.08
CA GLY A 377 18.34 -19.19 0.05
C GLY A 377 18.60 -19.78 -1.34
N ILE A 378 17.53 -20.11 -2.09
CA ILE A 378 17.63 -20.60 -3.48
C ILE A 378 18.25 -19.54 -4.39
N THR A 379 17.83 -18.28 -4.22
CA THR A 379 18.30 -17.16 -5.04
C THR A 379 19.76 -16.81 -4.75
N ASP A 380 20.14 -16.79 -3.47
CA ASP A 380 21.55 -16.60 -3.06
C ASP A 380 22.44 -17.71 -3.65
N ALA A 381 22.02 -18.97 -3.60
CA ALA A 381 22.75 -20.08 -4.22
C ALA A 381 22.87 -19.92 -5.74
N ALA A 382 21.77 -19.56 -6.43
CA ALA A 382 21.79 -19.32 -7.87
C ALA A 382 22.75 -18.18 -8.24
N LEU A 383 22.71 -17.05 -7.51
CA LEU A 383 23.63 -15.93 -7.73
C LEU A 383 25.09 -16.33 -7.49
N ARG A 384 25.39 -17.13 -6.45
CA ARG A 384 26.76 -17.65 -6.22
C ARG A 384 27.29 -18.40 -7.43
N ASP A 385 26.48 -19.28 -8.00
CA ASP A 385 26.89 -20.11 -9.13
C ASP A 385 27.10 -19.26 -10.40
N GLN A 386 26.21 -18.30 -10.64
CA GLN A 386 26.36 -17.34 -11.74
C GLN A 386 27.63 -16.49 -11.58
N LEU A 387 27.88 -15.95 -10.39
CA LEU A 387 29.05 -15.10 -10.12
C LEU A 387 30.36 -15.89 -10.22
N ARG A 388 30.41 -17.13 -9.74
CA ARG A 388 31.58 -18.01 -9.94
C ARG A 388 31.87 -18.25 -11.41
N ALA A 389 30.84 -18.46 -12.23
CA ALA A 389 31.00 -18.61 -13.67
C ALA A 389 31.57 -17.35 -14.34
N LEU A 390 31.30 -16.16 -13.78
CA LEU A 390 31.88 -14.88 -14.19
C LEU A 390 33.28 -14.60 -13.60
N GLY A 391 33.87 -15.56 -12.88
CA GLY A 391 35.22 -15.42 -12.32
C GLY A 391 35.29 -14.73 -10.96
N PHE A 392 34.16 -14.58 -10.25
CA PHE A 392 34.19 -14.16 -8.85
C PHE A 392 34.68 -15.31 -7.97
N ASP A 393 35.83 -15.11 -7.33
CA ASP A 393 36.36 -16.02 -6.32
C ASP A 393 35.69 -15.73 -4.96
N LEU A 394 34.46 -16.18 -4.76
CA LEU A 394 33.66 -15.86 -3.56
C LEU A 394 34.20 -16.56 -2.29
N ARG A 395 34.49 -15.81 -1.22
CA ARG A 395 34.95 -16.33 0.09
C ARG A 395 34.26 -15.60 1.24
N GLY A 396 34.24 -16.23 2.42
CA GLY A 396 33.75 -15.59 3.65
C GLY A 396 32.37 -14.94 3.48
N ASP A 397 32.29 -13.65 3.74
CA ASP A 397 31.09 -12.81 3.68
C ASP A 397 30.90 -12.09 2.33
N ASP A 398 31.71 -12.38 1.29
CA ASP A 398 31.65 -11.68 0.00
C ASP A 398 30.23 -11.63 -0.59
N MET A 399 29.45 -12.71 -0.46
CA MET A 399 28.07 -12.71 -0.95
C MET A 399 27.14 -11.81 -0.17
N ALA A 400 27.32 -11.67 1.15
CA ALA A 400 26.54 -10.73 1.94
C ALA A 400 26.91 -9.27 1.61
N ARG A 401 28.06 -9.03 0.98
CA ARG A 401 28.48 -7.71 0.47
C ARG A 401 27.93 -7.46 -0.94
N LEU A 402 27.92 -8.49 -1.79
CA LEU A 402 27.44 -8.43 -3.17
C LEU A 402 25.90 -8.45 -3.26
N PHE A 403 25.22 -9.19 -2.38
CA PHE A 403 23.77 -9.28 -2.27
C PHE A 403 23.36 -9.07 -0.78
N PRO A 404 23.32 -7.80 -0.32
CA PRO A 404 23.20 -7.45 1.10
C PRO A 404 21.75 -7.37 1.63
N HIS A 405 20.76 -7.68 0.80
CA HIS A 405 19.34 -7.57 1.15
C HIS A 405 18.62 -8.90 0.90
N HIS A 406 17.35 -8.95 1.29
CA HIS A 406 16.51 -10.12 1.05
C HIS A 406 16.07 -10.18 -0.42
N VAL A 407 15.72 -11.36 -0.92
CA VAL A 407 15.15 -11.54 -2.27
C VAL A 407 13.80 -10.85 -2.48
N GLY A 408 13.14 -10.42 -1.41
CA GLY A 408 11.83 -9.79 -1.53
C GLY A 408 11.08 -9.67 -0.22
N HIS A 409 9.89 -9.10 -0.32
CA HIS A 409 8.96 -8.86 0.78
C HIS A 409 7.52 -9.01 0.30
N TYR A 410 6.57 -9.02 1.23
CA TYR A 410 5.16 -8.87 0.87
C TYR A 410 4.90 -7.45 0.36
N VAL A 411 4.00 -7.30 -0.60
CA VAL A 411 3.60 -6.01 -1.20
C VAL A 411 2.07 -5.94 -1.31
N GLY A 412 1.49 -4.75 -1.18
CA GLY A 412 0.04 -4.54 -1.22
C GLY A 412 -0.34 -3.09 -1.00
N LEU A 413 -0.97 -2.79 0.14
CA LEU A 413 -1.29 -1.41 0.53
C LEU A 413 -0.03 -0.61 0.91
N ASP A 414 0.99 -1.29 1.44
CA ASP A 414 2.29 -0.72 1.77
C ASP A 414 3.37 -1.42 0.93
N VAL A 415 4.52 -0.76 0.73
CA VAL A 415 5.67 -1.31 0.00
C VAL A 415 6.18 -2.58 0.67
N HIS A 416 6.63 -2.44 1.92
CA HIS A 416 6.91 -3.56 2.79
C HIS A 416 5.63 -3.92 3.56
N ASP A 417 4.72 -4.60 2.87
CA ASP A 417 3.37 -4.90 3.36
C ASP A 417 3.38 -5.89 4.54
N THR A 418 2.32 -5.84 5.35
CA THR A 418 2.09 -6.76 6.48
C THR A 418 3.27 -6.87 7.45
N PRO A 419 3.78 -5.76 8.02
CA PRO A 419 4.98 -5.78 8.85
C PRO A 419 4.81 -6.74 10.03
N GLY A 420 5.77 -7.66 10.18
CA GLY A 420 5.74 -8.72 11.20
C GLY A 420 5.04 -10.01 10.78
N TYR A 421 4.44 -10.08 9.59
CA TYR A 421 4.00 -11.35 9.01
C TYR A 421 5.22 -12.20 8.62
N PRO A 422 5.33 -13.48 9.04
CA PRO A 422 6.59 -14.21 8.88
C PRO A 422 6.90 -14.56 7.42
N ARG A 423 8.17 -14.42 7.05
CA ARG A 423 8.72 -14.90 5.76
C ARG A 423 8.98 -16.41 5.74
N THR A 424 8.80 -17.08 6.88
CA THR A 424 8.91 -18.53 7.05
C THR A 424 7.64 -19.29 6.68
N VAL A 425 6.49 -18.62 6.56
CA VAL A 425 5.23 -19.25 6.14
C VAL A 425 5.32 -19.60 4.65
N PRO A 426 4.97 -20.83 4.23
CA PRO A 426 4.89 -21.18 2.82
C PRO A 426 3.98 -20.22 2.06
N LEU A 427 4.40 -19.83 0.86
CA LEU A 427 3.60 -18.98 -0.01
C LEU A 427 2.29 -19.67 -0.39
N ARG A 428 1.19 -18.93 -0.28
CA ARG A 428 -0.16 -19.41 -0.58
C ARG A 428 -0.75 -18.60 -1.71
N GLN A 429 -1.72 -19.17 -2.41
CA GLN A 429 -2.45 -18.45 -3.45
C GLN A 429 -2.98 -17.12 -2.89
N GLY A 430 -2.79 -16.03 -3.65
CA GLY A 430 -3.19 -14.68 -3.25
C GLY A 430 -2.17 -13.94 -2.39
N HIS A 431 -1.08 -14.58 -1.92
CA HIS A 431 0.06 -13.83 -1.41
C HIS A 431 0.64 -12.98 -2.56
N CYS A 432 0.92 -11.70 -2.30
CA CYS A 432 1.66 -10.86 -3.23
C CYS A 432 3.03 -10.50 -2.64
N VAL A 433 4.10 -10.77 -3.37
CA VAL A 433 5.49 -10.57 -2.96
C VAL A 433 6.33 -9.96 -4.08
N THR A 434 7.44 -9.31 -3.74
CA THR A 434 8.50 -8.95 -4.68
C THR A 434 9.49 -10.11 -4.86
N ILE A 435 10.13 -10.18 -6.03
CA ILE A 435 11.34 -10.97 -6.27
C ILE A 435 12.37 -10.08 -6.94
N GLU A 436 13.36 -9.67 -6.17
CA GLU A 436 14.25 -8.53 -6.42
C GLU A 436 15.74 -8.86 -6.20
N PRO A 437 16.31 -9.95 -6.75
CA PRO A 437 17.74 -10.18 -6.61
C PRO A 437 18.54 -9.00 -7.16
N GLY A 438 19.64 -8.70 -6.46
CA GLY A 438 20.58 -7.67 -6.88
C GLY A 438 22.03 -8.07 -6.62
N VAL A 439 22.92 -7.57 -7.46
CA VAL A 439 24.38 -7.67 -7.25
C VAL A 439 24.98 -6.28 -7.33
N TYR A 440 25.68 -5.89 -6.27
CA TYR A 440 26.34 -4.60 -6.13
C TYR A 440 27.81 -4.85 -5.88
N VAL A 441 28.65 -4.56 -6.88
CA VAL A 441 30.07 -4.88 -6.83
C VAL A 441 30.84 -3.67 -6.28
N PRO A 442 31.42 -3.75 -5.07
CA PRO A 442 32.25 -2.69 -4.53
C PRO A 442 33.45 -2.38 -5.44
N ASP A 443 33.91 -1.14 -5.40
CA ASP A 443 35.12 -0.72 -6.11
C ASP A 443 36.38 -1.14 -5.33
N GLU A 444 36.65 -2.44 -5.31
CA GLU A 444 37.73 -3.06 -4.54
C GLU A 444 38.50 -4.09 -5.37
N ASP A 445 39.82 -4.16 -5.14
CA ASP A 445 40.70 -5.09 -5.85
C ASP A 445 40.34 -6.57 -5.69
N ARG A 446 39.54 -6.87 -4.65
CA ARG A 446 38.98 -8.18 -4.35
C ARG A 446 38.10 -8.73 -5.48
N PHE A 447 37.41 -7.87 -6.23
CA PHE A 447 36.45 -8.25 -7.27
C PHE A 447 37.03 -8.05 -8.68
N PRO A 448 36.55 -8.75 -9.72
CA PRO A 448 37.06 -8.60 -11.07
C PRO A 448 36.93 -7.16 -11.57
N ALA A 449 38.02 -6.61 -12.11
CA ALA A 449 38.13 -5.18 -12.43
C ALA A 449 37.02 -4.63 -13.33
N HIS A 450 36.54 -5.45 -14.28
CA HIS A 450 35.51 -5.04 -15.23
C HIS A 450 34.08 -5.01 -14.66
N PHE A 451 33.86 -5.52 -13.44
CA PHE A 451 32.56 -5.44 -12.76
C PHE A 451 32.51 -4.41 -11.62
N ARG A 452 33.66 -3.87 -11.18
CA ARG A 452 33.74 -2.93 -10.06
C ARG A 452 32.87 -1.70 -10.28
N GLY A 453 32.09 -1.33 -9.27
CA GLY A 453 31.17 -0.20 -9.32
C GLY A 453 29.87 -0.46 -10.08
N LEU A 454 29.63 -1.68 -10.60
CA LEU A 454 28.33 -2.04 -11.17
C LEU A 454 27.35 -2.40 -10.04
N GLY A 455 26.16 -1.81 -10.10
CA GLY A 455 25.00 -2.20 -9.29
C GLY A 455 23.85 -2.57 -10.21
N ILE A 456 23.33 -3.79 -10.06
CA ILE A 456 22.21 -4.29 -10.85
C ILE A 456 21.19 -4.91 -9.90
N ARG A 457 19.94 -4.47 -10.01
CA ARG A 457 18.77 -5.13 -9.42
C ARG A 457 17.69 -5.27 -10.49
N ILE A 458 16.98 -6.40 -10.46
CA ILE A 458 15.86 -6.70 -11.35
C ILE A 458 14.74 -7.22 -10.48
N GLU A 459 13.61 -6.54 -10.46
CA GLU A 459 12.52 -6.80 -9.53
C GLU A 459 11.16 -6.83 -10.19
N ASP A 460 10.35 -7.80 -9.80
CA ASP A 460 8.95 -7.86 -10.17
C ASP A 460 8.07 -8.07 -8.94
N SER A 461 6.90 -7.44 -8.95
CA SER A 461 5.80 -7.77 -8.04
C SER A 461 5.02 -8.97 -8.59
N ILE A 462 4.74 -9.95 -7.73
CA ILE A 462 4.16 -11.24 -8.12
C ILE A 462 2.99 -11.57 -7.19
N CYS A 463 1.85 -11.94 -7.77
CA CYS A 463 0.80 -12.64 -7.04
C CYS A 463 1.00 -14.15 -7.20
N VAL A 464 1.09 -14.85 -6.07
CA VAL A 464 1.26 -16.31 -6.03
C VAL A 464 -0.03 -16.96 -6.51
N GLY A 465 0.06 -17.74 -7.59
CA GLY A 465 -1.01 -18.62 -8.03
C GLY A 465 -0.85 -20.03 -7.47
N ASP A 466 -1.73 -20.94 -7.87
CA ASP A 466 -1.68 -22.33 -7.43
C ASP A 466 -0.53 -23.10 -8.11
N GLU A 467 -0.57 -23.18 -9.44
CA GLU A 467 0.44 -23.84 -10.28
C GLU A 467 1.40 -22.86 -10.97
N ASP A 468 1.00 -21.61 -11.19
CA ASP A 468 1.80 -20.62 -11.90
C ASP A 468 1.83 -19.27 -11.17
N PRO A 469 2.95 -18.54 -11.18
CA PRO A 469 3.01 -17.17 -10.68
C PRO A 469 2.27 -16.20 -11.62
N LEU A 470 1.54 -15.25 -11.06
CA LEU A 470 1.02 -14.09 -11.79
C LEU A 470 1.97 -12.91 -11.61
N VAL A 471 2.83 -12.66 -12.60
CA VAL A 471 3.71 -11.48 -12.61
C VAL A 471 2.87 -10.23 -12.89
N LEU A 472 2.86 -9.28 -11.95
CA LEU A 472 2.01 -8.10 -12.01
C LEU A 472 2.62 -6.96 -12.85
N THR A 473 3.89 -7.08 -13.22
CA THR A 473 4.75 -6.01 -13.74
C THR A 473 5.38 -6.36 -15.09
N THR A 474 4.73 -7.23 -15.87
CA THR A 474 5.26 -7.76 -17.14
C THR A 474 5.59 -6.70 -18.20
N GLU A 475 4.98 -5.52 -18.12
CA GLU A 475 5.15 -4.42 -19.06
C GLU A 475 6.49 -3.69 -18.89
N ALA A 476 7.16 -3.83 -17.74
CA ALA A 476 8.53 -3.38 -17.56
C ALA A 476 9.48 -4.40 -18.20
N VAL A 477 9.95 -4.13 -19.42
CA VAL A 477 10.84 -5.08 -20.13
C VAL A 477 12.12 -5.34 -19.33
N LYS A 478 12.65 -6.57 -19.41
CA LYS A 478 13.83 -7.00 -18.66
C LYS A 478 14.76 -7.95 -19.41
N GLU A 479 14.40 -8.43 -20.58
CA GLU A 479 15.34 -9.20 -21.39
C GLU A 479 16.29 -8.23 -22.07
N VAL A 480 17.58 -8.59 -22.19
CA VAL A 480 18.60 -7.71 -22.77
C VAL A 480 18.21 -7.27 -24.19
N VAL A 481 17.71 -8.20 -24.99
CA VAL A 481 17.23 -7.96 -26.36
C VAL A 481 16.11 -6.94 -26.38
N ASP A 482 15.16 -7.04 -25.44
CA ASP A 482 14.00 -6.14 -25.39
C ASP A 482 14.44 -4.74 -24.98
N ILE A 483 15.34 -4.62 -23.99
CA ILE A 483 15.89 -3.34 -23.52
C ILE A 483 16.67 -2.63 -24.62
N GLU A 484 17.57 -3.34 -25.31
CA GLU A 484 18.36 -2.73 -26.38
C GLU A 484 17.47 -2.30 -27.56
N ALA A 485 16.48 -3.12 -27.94
CA ALA A 485 15.52 -2.82 -29.01
C ALA A 485 14.67 -1.55 -28.77
N LEU A 486 14.61 -1.03 -27.53
CA LEU A 486 13.93 0.24 -27.24
C LEU A 486 14.65 1.46 -27.83
N ARG A 487 15.94 1.33 -28.13
CA ARG A 487 16.84 2.42 -28.56
C ARG A 487 17.63 2.11 -29.84
N GLU A 488 17.27 1.03 -30.53
CA GLU A 488 17.62 0.79 -31.94
C GLU A 488 16.71 1.60 -32.85
#